data_AF-A0A9D3NDV0-F1
#
_entry.id   AF-A0A9D3NDV0-F1
#
_cell.length_a   1.000
_cell.length_b   1.000
_cell.length_c   1.000
_cell.angle_alpha   90.00
_cell.angle_beta   90.00
_cell.angle_gamma   90.00
#
_symmetry.space_group_name_H-M   'P 1'
#
loop_
_entity.id
_entity.type
_entity.pdbx_description
1 polymer ?
#
loop_
_entity_poly.entity_id
_entity_poly.type
_entity_poly.pdbx_seq_one_letter_code
_entity_poly.pdbx_strand_id
1 'polypeptide(L)'
;MSFSNISADSLKEKIDEVRRFLSVTLRIANAHTVDFYTRDVWRAFMAVEPGEVLTAVNAARDRTGAPEGNTSFGFCDVSKKLVDVSALLRAAEAHSLPGLGVCVQRQTLMDMLGVMDGDTQDGTSGGHLLQPDEFMNSKKAHEVPAMAEVVAALSRFCKVKQVIDVGSGKGYLCSFLSLQYSLQVFGIDCSSTNTRGAQERNRKLKKFSRAYQNHGQFKGNPEVQNKELIDRKENDDEQEERTQGHQRPRLSQEQEEEEGGAKERDRKKHVTTDCNNDVAEVQCCSSPGLDKSAFSDQTESETTNADLENSFFTALAPDIVEQASPRVPPCQLSAEERERRKRENLERKARDGKGNRDAKNLYSPLTSYVTAETELRTLITELEDAVMVGLHTCGDLAPSTLRMFKTKQELRAVCSVGCCYHLLSEEFDEDAQECESGVYGFPMSQYLREQACFCGRNARMSACLALERVSVGGGLPMESLFYRAVLHVILQDHYDSHKSEKRVGNVYSKASSFVDYVRRALRKLELDDSKLSDSVIQSYHDLYISRMNEMVAFNMLKVTLAPCIEGLILLDRLCYLKEQENVSYSALVQLFNPLLSPRCYAIVGIKGPGVL
;
A
#
# COMPACT_ATOMS: atom_id res chain seq x y z
N MET A 1 3.91 35.25 -4.02
CA MET A 1 3.96 34.57 -5.33
C MET A 1 2.52 34.20 -5.71
N SER A 2 2.15 34.21 -6.99
CA SER A 2 0.84 33.72 -7.42
C SER A 2 0.93 32.22 -7.64
N PHE A 3 0.27 31.42 -6.80
CA PHE A 3 0.24 29.97 -6.97
C PHE A 3 -0.61 29.60 -8.19
N SER A 4 -0.05 28.86 -9.14
CA SER A 4 -0.81 28.25 -10.24
C SER A 4 -1.71 27.16 -9.68
N ASN A 5 -2.98 27.48 -9.49
CA ASN A 5 -3.94 26.61 -8.83
C ASN A 5 -5.31 26.68 -9.53
N ILE A 6 -5.99 25.54 -9.66
CA ILE A 6 -7.36 25.49 -10.19
C ILE A 6 -8.29 26.33 -9.30
N SER A 7 -9.17 27.12 -9.91
CA SER A 7 -10.15 27.92 -9.17
C SER A 7 -11.15 27.01 -8.46
N ALA A 8 -11.86 27.55 -7.45
CA ALA A 8 -12.92 26.80 -6.78
C ALA A 8 -14.03 26.39 -7.78
N ASP A 9 -14.40 27.28 -8.70
CA ASP A 9 -15.51 27.03 -9.62
C ASP A 9 -15.12 26.08 -10.77
N SER A 10 -13.90 26.16 -11.30
CA SER A 10 -13.44 25.16 -12.28
C SER A 10 -13.25 23.77 -11.64
N LEU A 11 -12.94 23.70 -10.34
CA LEU A 11 -12.97 22.43 -9.62
C LEU A 11 -14.40 21.87 -9.49
N LYS A 12 -15.42 22.72 -9.26
CA LYS A 12 -16.84 22.33 -9.26
C LYS A 12 -17.26 21.77 -10.61
N GLU A 13 -16.91 22.45 -11.71
CA GLU A 13 -17.14 21.96 -13.08
C GLU A 13 -16.55 20.55 -13.28
N LYS A 14 -15.30 20.30 -12.82
CA LYS A 14 -14.67 18.98 -12.90
C LYS A 14 -15.29 17.93 -11.96
N ILE A 15 -15.84 18.34 -10.82
CA ILE A 15 -16.66 17.48 -9.97
C ILE A 15 -17.94 17.07 -10.71
N ASP A 16 -18.63 18.01 -11.34
CA ASP A 16 -19.92 17.75 -12.00
C ASP A 16 -19.76 16.93 -13.29
N GLU A 17 -18.66 17.12 -14.04
CA GLU A 17 -18.24 16.21 -15.12
C GLU A 17 -18.15 14.76 -14.63
N VAL A 18 -17.40 14.52 -13.54
CA VAL A 18 -17.23 13.17 -12.95
C VAL A 18 -18.53 12.62 -12.39
N ARG A 19 -19.34 13.44 -11.70
CA ARG A 19 -20.67 13.05 -11.19
C ARG A 19 -21.59 12.59 -12.33
N ARG A 20 -21.63 13.33 -13.44
CA ARG A 20 -22.45 13.00 -14.62
C ARG A 20 -22.01 11.69 -15.28
N PHE A 21 -20.70 11.41 -15.30
CA PHE A 21 -20.19 10.10 -15.76
C PHE A 21 -20.55 8.97 -14.78
N LEU A 22 -20.38 9.19 -13.48
CA LEU A 22 -20.68 8.19 -12.46
C LEU A 22 -22.19 7.92 -12.33
N SER A 23 -23.09 8.88 -12.57
CA SER A 23 -24.54 8.64 -12.50
C SER A 23 -25.04 7.53 -13.44
N VAL A 24 -24.33 7.27 -14.54
CA VAL A 24 -24.64 6.18 -15.49
C VAL A 24 -23.91 4.87 -15.15
N THR A 25 -22.70 4.96 -14.57
CA THR A 25 -21.76 3.84 -14.41
C THR A 25 -21.67 3.27 -12.99
N LEU A 26 -22.01 4.04 -11.96
CA LEU A 26 -21.82 3.69 -10.54
C LEU A 26 -22.53 2.39 -10.14
N ARG A 27 -23.67 2.07 -10.77
CA ARG A 27 -24.39 0.79 -10.62
C ARG A 27 -23.56 -0.45 -10.99
N ILE A 28 -22.64 -0.34 -11.96
CA ILE A 28 -21.69 -1.43 -12.30
C ILE A 28 -20.63 -1.57 -11.21
N ALA A 29 -20.10 -0.44 -10.71
CA ALA A 29 -19.15 -0.43 -9.60
C ALA A 29 -19.77 -0.97 -8.30
N ASN A 30 -21.06 -0.66 -8.04
CA ASN A 30 -21.78 -1.11 -6.86
C ASN A 30 -22.34 -2.54 -6.96
N ALA A 31 -22.52 -3.10 -8.16
CA ALA A 31 -22.94 -4.49 -8.33
C ALA A 31 -21.99 -5.45 -7.59
N HIS A 32 -22.56 -6.25 -6.69
CA HIS A 32 -21.79 -7.13 -5.81
C HIS A 32 -21.38 -8.40 -6.56
N THR A 33 -20.08 -8.71 -6.63
CA THR A 33 -19.58 -9.82 -7.46
C THR A 33 -20.04 -11.21 -6.98
N VAL A 34 -20.53 -11.33 -5.74
CA VAL A 34 -21.13 -12.58 -5.20
C VAL A 34 -22.57 -12.78 -5.69
N ASP A 35 -23.22 -11.72 -6.17
CA ASP A 35 -24.60 -11.73 -6.67
C ASP A 35 -24.62 -11.94 -8.21
N PHE A 36 -23.44 -12.18 -8.82
CA PHE A 36 -23.24 -12.12 -10.26
C PHE A 36 -24.13 -13.09 -11.04
N TYR A 37 -24.24 -14.33 -10.57
CA TYR A 37 -25.11 -15.34 -11.17
C TYR A 37 -26.55 -15.26 -10.64
N THR A 38 -26.75 -15.05 -9.33
CA THR A 38 -28.08 -15.02 -8.71
C THR A 38 -28.97 -13.86 -9.17
N ARG A 39 -28.39 -12.76 -9.68
CA ARG A 39 -29.11 -11.61 -10.27
C ARG A 39 -28.87 -11.41 -11.78
N ASP A 40 -28.29 -12.41 -12.46
CA ASP A 40 -27.88 -12.37 -13.88
C ASP A 40 -27.19 -11.04 -14.29
N VAL A 41 -26.20 -10.63 -13.49
CA VAL A 41 -25.59 -9.29 -13.50
C VAL A 41 -25.01 -8.91 -14.86
N TRP A 42 -24.47 -9.89 -15.61
CA TRP A 42 -24.02 -9.65 -16.99
C TRP A 42 -25.16 -9.12 -17.86
N ARG A 43 -26.26 -9.88 -17.97
CA ARG A 43 -27.40 -9.51 -18.82
C ARG A 43 -28.16 -8.30 -18.30
N ALA A 44 -28.08 -7.99 -17.01
CA ALA A 44 -28.67 -6.78 -16.44
C ALA A 44 -28.03 -5.49 -16.99
N PHE A 45 -26.69 -5.47 -17.16
CA PHE A 45 -25.94 -4.25 -17.52
C PHE A 45 -25.39 -4.23 -18.94
N MET A 46 -25.14 -5.38 -19.56
CA MET A 46 -24.45 -5.51 -20.85
C MET A 46 -25.41 -5.85 -22.00
N ALA A 47 -25.17 -5.26 -23.17
CA ALA A 47 -25.71 -5.69 -24.47
C ALA A 47 -24.59 -5.97 -25.49
N VAL A 48 -23.37 -6.18 -24.98
CA VAL A 48 -22.12 -6.52 -25.67
C VAL A 48 -21.65 -7.90 -25.21
N GLU A 49 -20.78 -8.55 -26.00
CA GLU A 49 -20.23 -9.86 -25.65
C GLU A 49 -18.99 -9.76 -24.74
N PRO A 50 -18.72 -10.75 -23.86
CA PRO A 50 -17.56 -10.70 -22.96
C PRO A 50 -16.22 -10.58 -23.70
N GLY A 51 -16.11 -11.19 -24.88
CA GLY A 51 -14.92 -11.11 -25.73
C GLY A 51 -14.65 -9.70 -26.27
N GLU A 52 -15.69 -8.93 -26.56
CA GLU A 52 -15.56 -7.52 -26.98
C GLU A 52 -14.95 -6.68 -25.84
N VAL A 53 -15.49 -6.83 -24.62
CA VAL A 53 -15.02 -6.13 -23.43
C VAL A 53 -13.56 -6.46 -23.13
N LEU A 54 -13.19 -7.75 -23.14
CA LEU A 54 -11.82 -8.18 -22.86
C LEU A 54 -10.84 -7.70 -23.94
N THR A 55 -11.22 -7.74 -25.23
CA THR A 55 -10.40 -7.18 -26.31
C THR A 55 -10.23 -5.67 -26.16
N ALA A 56 -11.31 -4.91 -25.94
CA ALA A 56 -11.26 -3.44 -25.86
C ALA A 56 -10.46 -2.92 -24.65
N VAL A 57 -10.47 -3.64 -23.52
CA VAL A 57 -9.65 -3.34 -22.33
C VAL A 57 -8.17 -3.62 -22.59
N ASN A 58 -7.85 -4.73 -23.27
CA ASN A 58 -6.46 -5.15 -23.53
C ASN A 58 -5.81 -4.43 -24.73
N ALA A 59 -6.60 -3.97 -25.71
CA ALA A 59 -6.13 -3.22 -26.88
C ALA A 59 -5.69 -1.80 -26.48
N ALA A 60 -4.44 -1.67 -26.06
CA ALA A 60 -3.95 -0.48 -25.37
C ALA A 60 -3.84 0.78 -26.26
N ARG A 61 -4.47 1.85 -25.77
CA ARG A 61 -4.09 3.27 -25.94
C ARG A 61 -4.29 3.98 -27.29
N ASP A 62 -4.29 3.31 -28.44
CA ASP A 62 -4.70 3.97 -29.70
C ASP A 62 -6.24 3.92 -29.85
N ARG A 63 -6.92 5.01 -29.48
CA ARG A 63 -8.40 5.11 -29.40
C ARG A 63 -8.98 6.29 -30.18
N THR A 64 -8.45 6.54 -31.37
CA THR A 64 -8.95 7.54 -32.35
C THR A 64 -10.26 7.10 -33.01
N GLY A 65 -11.36 7.15 -32.26
CA GLY A 65 -12.71 6.88 -32.77
C GLY A 65 -13.73 7.89 -32.25
N ALA A 66 -14.52 8.47 -33.17
CA ALA A 66 -15.66 9.30 -32.81
C ALA A 66 -16.77 8.44 -32.16
N PRO A 67 -17.60 9.02 -31.26
CA PRO A 67 -18.78 8.32 -30.74
C PRO A 67 -19.85 8.22 -31.83
N GLU A 68 -20.30 7.01 -32.13
CA GLU A 68 -21.40 6.79 -33.09
C GLU A 68 -22.76 6.72 -32.36
N GLY A 69 -23.68 7.60 -32.76
CA GLY A 69 -25.08 7.58 -32.36
C GLY A 69 -25.41 8.13 -30.96
N ASN A 70 -26.69 8.05 -30.61
CA ASN A 70 -27.24 8.54 -29.34
C ASN A 70 -26.88 7.59 -28.18
N THR A 71 -25.67 7.73 -27.63
CA THR A 71 -25.25 7.01 -26.43
C THR A 71 -24.67 7.96 -25.38
N SER A 72 -25.05 7.74 -24.11
CA SER A 72 -24.46 8.44 -22.98
C SER A 72 -23.27 7.62 -22.46
N PHE A 73 -22.05 8.00 -22.86
CA PHE A 73 -20.81 7.28 -22.51
C PHE A 73 -20.79 5.81 -22.94
N GLY A 74 -21.34 5.48 -24.10
CA GLY A 74 -21.46 4.11 -24.60
C GLY A 74 -22.65 3.32 -24.06
N PHE A 75 -23.51 3.92 -23.22
CA PHE A 75 -24.78 3.33 -22.80
C PHE A 75 -25.94 3.79 -23.68
N CYS A 76 -26.82 2.86 -24.04
CA CYS A 76 -28.08 3.17 -24.70
C CYS A 76 -29.03 3.88 -23.74
N ASP A 77 -29.59 5.03 -24.14
CA ASP A 77 -30.43 5.83 -23.24
C ASP A 77 -31.78 5.20 -22.88
N VAL A 78 -32.28 4.25 -23.68
CA VAL A 78 -33.55 3.56 -23.40
C VAL A 78 -33.33 2.33 -22.52
N SER A 79 -32.49 1.39 -22.96
CA SER A 79 -32.25 0.13 -22.23
C SER A 79 -31.33 0.28 -21.02
N LYS A 80 -30.59 1.39 -20.93
CA LYS A 80 -29.48 1.62 -20.00
C LYS A 80 -28.43 0.50 -20.01
N LYS A 81 -28.27 -0.25 -21.11
CA LYS A 81 -27.21 -1.26 -21.26
C LYS A 81 -25.99 -0.68 -21.97
N LEU A 82 -24.81 -1.22 -21.67
CA LEU A 82 -23.57 -0.92 -22.40
C LEU A 82 -23.69 -1.47 -23.82
N VAL A 83 -23.45 -0.63 -24.82
CA VAL A 83 -23.53 -0.94 -26.27
C VAL A 83 -22.28 -0.51 -27.06
N ASP A 84 -21.47 0.43 -26.54
CA ASP A 84 -20.14 0.74 -27.05
C ASP A 84 -19.14 0.71 -25.88
N VAL A 85 -18.34 -0.35 -25.80
CA VAL A 85 -17.28 -0.46 -24.78
C VAL A 85 -16.21 0.62 -24.99
N SER A 86 -15.83 0.93 -26.22
CA SER A 86 -14.77 1.91 -26.51
C SER A 86 -15.15 3.31 -26.05
N ALA A 87 -16.41 3.74 -26.20
CA ALA A 87 -16.88 5.00 -25.62
C ALA A 87 -16.83 5.01 -24.09
N LEU A 88 -17.18 3.90 -23.42
CA LEU A 88 -17.05 3.80 -21.97
C LEU A 88 -15.57 3.89 -21.53
N LEU A 89 -14.66 3.19 -22.20
CA LEU A 89 -13.23 3.23 -21.85
C LEU A 89 -12.64 4.63 -22.08
N ARG A 90 -12.95 5.29 -23.21
CA ARG A 90 -12.57 6.70 -23.47
C ARG A 90 -13.15 7.65 -22.41
N ALA A 91 -14.41 7.44 -22.01
CA ALA A 91 -15.05 8.27 -20.99
C ALA A 91 -14.42 8.08 -19.60
N ALA A 92 -14.15 6.84 -19.18
CA ALA A 92 -13.48 6.55 -17.91
C ALA A 92 -12.05 7.13 -17.85
N GLU A 93 -11.35 7.16 -18.99
CA GLU A 93 -10.05 7.80 -19.13
C GLU A 93 -10.16 9.33 -19.01
N ALA A 94 -11.09 9.97 -19.71
CA ALA A 94 -11.32 11.42 -19.66
C ALA A 94 -11.79 11.93 -18.28
N HIS A 95 -12.61 11.17 -17.57
CA HIS A 95 -13.12 11.52 -16.23
C HIS A 95 -12.22 10.98 -15.09
N SER A 96 -11.05 10.43 -15.41
CA SER A 96 -10.01 10.10 -14.43
C SER A 96 -9.21 11.35 -14.04
N LEU A 97 -8.54 11.33 -12.88
CA LEU A 97 -7.74 12.47 -12.39
C LEU A 97 -6.69 13.00 -13.40
N PRO A 98 -5.95 12.17 -14.15
CA PRO A 98 -5.12 12.64 -15.26
C PRO A 98 -5.93 13.28 -16.40
N GLY A 99 -7.04 12.68 -16.81
CA GLY A 99 -7.87 13.15 -17.93
C GLY A 99 -8.53 14.51 -17.67
N LEU A 100 -8.89 14.79 -16.42
CA LEU A 100 -9.46 16.07 -15.98
C LEU A 100 -8.43 17.21 -15.90
N GLY A 101 -7.13 16.92 -15.96
CA GLY A 101 -6.05 17.91 -15.86
C GLY A 101 -5.86 18.56 -14.48
N VAL A 102 -6.48 18.02 -13.42
CA VAL A 102 -6.53 18.63 -12.07
C VAL A 102 -5.30 18.37 -11.20
N CYS A 103 -4.43 17.43 -11.58
CA CYS A 103 -3.32 16.97 -10.76
C CYS A 103 -2.02 17.74 -11.04
N VAL A 104 -1.41 18.26 -9.98
CA VAL A 104 -0.07 18.85 -9.99
C VAL A 104 0.97 17.74 -9.88
N GLN A 105 2.06 17.80 -10.66
CA GLN A 105 3.17 16.83 -10.54
C GLN A 105 4.07 17.16 -9.33
N ARG A 106 4.66 16.13 -8.69
CA ARG A 106 5.57 16.32 -7.53
C ARG A 106 6.62 17.42 -7.77
N GLN A 107 7.26 17.44 -8.94
CA GLN A 107 8.29 18.43 -9.25
C GLN A 107 7.74 19.86 -9.21
N THR A 108 6.61 20.11 -9.89
CA THR A 108 5.96 21.44 -9.91
C THR A 108 5.56 21.94 -8.52
N LEU A 109 5.24 21.04 -7.58
CA LEU A 109 5.06 21.40 -6.17
C LEU A 109 6.40 21.82 -5.51
N MET A 110 7.47 21.08 -5.73
CA MET A 110 8.81 21.37 -5.19
C MET A 110 9.36 22.70 -5.71
N ASP A 111 9.25 22.93 -7.02
CA ASP A 111 9.64 24.18 -7.69
C ASP A 111 8.89 25.38 -7.08
N MET A 112 7.58 25.24 -6.89
CA MET A 112 6.70 26.26 -6.29
C MET A 112 7.04 26.56 -4.83
N LEU A 113 7.42 25.54 -4.05
CA LEU A 113 7.86 25.68 -2.65
C LEU A 113 9.26 26.34 -2.53
N GLY A 114 9.89 26.72 -3.64
CA GLY A 114 11.18 27.39 -3.69
C GLY A 114 12.36 26.44 -3.53
N VAL A 115 12.17 25.13 -3.74
CA VAL A 115 13.27 24.16 -3.68
C VAL A 115 14.02 24.15 -5.01
N MET A 116 14.92 25.14 -5.18
CA MET A 116 15.93 25.08 -6.23
C MET A 116 16.97 24.00 -5.90
N ASP A 117 17.42 23.27 -6.92
CA ASP A 117 18.28 22.07 -6.83
C ASP A 117 19.76 22.40 -6.50
N GLY A 118 19.98 23.39 -5.64
CA GLY A 118 21.29 23.94 -5.29
C GLY A 118 21.40 24.59 -3.91
N ASP A 119 20.31 24.75 -3.16
CA ASP A 119 20.30 25.28 -1.78
C ASP A 119 20.70 24.22 -0.72
N THR A 120 21.68 23.38 -1.08
CA THR A 120 22.45 22.53 -0.16
C THR A 120 23.59 23.30 0.53
N GLN A 121 23.58 24.64 0.47
CA GLN A 121 24.48 25.51 1.22
C GLN A 121 24.01 25.78 2.67
N ASP A 122 23.77 24.70 3.41
CA ASP A 122 23.92 24.71 4.86
C ASP A 122 25.01 23.67 5.23
N GLY A 123 25.89 24.02 6.17
CA GLY A 123 27.32 23.61 6.16
C GLY A 123 27.67 22.14 6.40
N THR A 124 26.74 21.19 6.30
CA THR A 124 27.01 19.75 6.43
C THR A 124 27.42 19.14 5.09
N SER A 125 28.71 18.85 4.95
CA SER A 125 29.30 18.10 3.85
C SER A 125 28.51 16.80 3.56
N GLY A 126 28.38 16.47 2.27
CA GLY A 126 27.44 15.49 1.72
C GLY A 126 27.33 14.18 2.51
N GLY A 127 26.40 14.14 3.45
CA GLY A 127 26.06 12.94 4.21
C GLY A 127 25.50 11.88 3.27
N HIS A 128 26.19 10.75 3.18
CA HIS A 128 25.80 9.60 2.38
C HIS A 128 24.30 9.30 2.60
N LEU A 129 23.49 9.32 1.53
CA LEU A 129 22.06 9.00 1.65
C LEU A 129 21.92 7.65 2.34
N LEU A 130 21.08 7.58 3.38
CA LEU A 130 20.62 6.32 3.94
C LEU A 130 19.84 5.58 2.86
N GLN A 131 20.49 4.65 2.15
CA GLN A 131 19.84 3.85 1.12
C GLN A 131 18.63 3.11 1.73
N PRO A 132 17.38 3.43 1.33
CA PRO A 132 16.20 2.88 1.99
C PRO A 132 16.02 1.38 1.77
N ASP A 133 16.60 0.86 0.69
CA ASP A 133 16.30 -0.46 0.10
C ASP A 133 16.66 -1.64 1.01
N GLU A 134 17.73 -1.54 1.80
CA GLU A 134 18.22 -2.64 2.66
C GLU A 134 17.24 -2.99 3.81
N PHE A 135 16.26 -2.12 4.10
CA PHE A 135 15.31 -2.29 5.21
C PHE A 135 13.83 -2.08 4.83
N MET A 136 13.51 -1.97 3.53
CA MET A 136 12.16 -1.69 3.04
C MET A 136 11.82 -2.52 1.79
N ASN A 137 10.56 -2.89 1.62
CA ASN A 137 10.10 -3.41 0.32
C ASN A 137 10.09 -2.28 -0.73
N SER A 138 10.18 -2.64 -2.01
CA SER A 138 10.27 -1.69 -3.14
C SER A 138 9.18 -0.61 -3.12
N LYS A 139 7.94 -0.96 -2.72
CA LYS A 139 6.87 0.02 -2.51
C LYS A 139 7.24 1.06 -1.44
N LYS A 140 7.76 0.66 -0.28
CA LYS A 140 8.14 1.60 0.78
C LYS A 140 9.44 2.37 0.49
N ALA A 141 10.39 1.76 -0.20
CA ALA A 141 11.57 2.45 -0.73
C ALA A 141 11.19 3.56 -1.73
N HIS A 142 10.15 3.36 -2.56
CA HIS A 142 9.60 4.42 -3.42
C HIS A 142 8.82 5.50 -2.65
N GLU A 143 7.91 5.09 -1.75
CA GLU A 143 6.99 6.03 -1.10
C GLU A 143 7.62 6.93 -0.04
N VAL A 144 8.55 6.39 0.76
CA VAL A 144 9.05 7.09 1.95
C VAL A 144 9.92 8.30 1.58
N PRO A 145 10.89 8.23 0.66
CA PRO A 145 11.68 9.38 0.24
C PRO A 145 10.81 10.47 -0.41
N ALA A 146 9.95 10.11 -1.37
CA ALA A 146 9.11 11.06 -2.10
C ALA A 146 8.11 11.81 -1.19
N MET A 147 7.54 11.12 -0.20
CA MET A 147 6.69 11.77 0.81
C MET A 147 7.52 12.63 1.78
N ALA A 148 8.69 12.15 2.21
CA ALA A 148 9.53 12.88 3.16
C ALA A 148 10.14 14.16 2.58
N GLU A 149 10.51 14.14 1.29
CA GLU A 149 10.99 15.29 0.51
C GLU A 149 9.94 16.41 0.47
N VAL A 150 8.70 16.10 0.09
CA VAL A 150 7.60 17.08 0.06
C VAL A 150 7.28 17.60 1.46
N VAL A 151 7.28 16.75 2.49
CA VAL A 151 7.10 17.20 3.88
C VAL A 151 8.24 18.10 4.35
N ALA A 152 9.49 17.82 3.97
CA ALA A 152 10.63 18.67 4.29
C ALA A 152 10.54 20.03 3.58
N ALA A 153 10.12 20.07 2.31
CA ALA A 153 9.86 21.31 1.58
C ALA A 153 8.75 22.14 2.25
N LEU A 154 7.63 21.51 2.61
CA LEU A 154 6.53 22.16 3.34
C LEU A 154 6.99 22.70 4.71
N SER A 155 7.82 21.95 5.44
CA SER A 155 8.39 22.39 6.73
C SER A 155 9.28 23.62 6.58
N ARG A 156 10.19 23.64 5.58
CA ARG A 156 11.03 24.80 5.27
C ARG A 156 10.18 26.02 4.88
N PHE A 157 9.23 25.83 3.96
CA PHE A 157 8.34 26.90 3.47
C PHE A 157 7.51 27.52 4.60
N CYS A 158 6.96 26.69 5.49
CA CYS A 158 6.20 27.14 6.65
C CYS A 158 7.08 27.61 7.84
N LYS A 159 8.41 27.44 7.75
CA LYS A 159 9.41 27.72 8.80
C LYS A 159 9.19 26.94 10.11
N VAL A 160 8.63 25.73 10.00
CA VAL A 160 8.33 24.85 11.14
C VAL A 160 9.34 23.73 11.27
N LYS A 161 9.56 23.26 12.51
CA LYS A 161 10.50 22.16 12.83
C LYS A 161 9.80 20.87 13.25
N GLN A 162 8.51 20.94 13.56
CA GLN A 162 7.72 19.79 14.02
C GLN A 162 6.90 19.17 12.88
N VAL A 163 6.78 17.84 12.90
CA VAL A 163 5.92 17.08 11.98
C VAL A 163 5.05 16.11 12.78
N ILE A 164 3.77 15.98 12.44
CA ILE A 164 2.85 15.02 13.06
C ILE A 164 2.40 14.02 11.98
N ASP A 165 2.82 12.77 12.09
CA ASP A 165 2.49 11.67 11.17
C ASP A 165 1.34 10.84 11.74
N VAL A 166 0.13 10.99 11.19
CA VAL A 166 -1.10 10.34 11.68
C VAL A 166 -1.39 9.06 10.91
N GLY A 167 -1.50 7.95 11.64
CA GLY A 167 -1.51 6.61 11.03
C GLY A 167 -0.10 6.11 10.66
N SER A 168 0.92 6.58 11.39
CA SER A 168 2.34 6.34 11.11
C SER A 168 2.77 4.85 11.07
N GLY A 169 1.94 3.92 11.57
CA GLY A 169 2.17 2.48 11.49
C GLY A 169 3.52 2.06 12.09
N LYS A 170 4.32 1.32 11.32
CA LYS A 170 5.68 0.91 11.75
C LYS A 170 6.69 2.07 11.80
N GLY A 171 6.29 3.32 11.50
CA GLY A 171 7.12 4.52 11.65
C GLY A 171 8.27 4.65 10.64
N TYR A 172 8.12 4.15 9.41
CA TYR A 172 9.14 4.29 8.35
C TYR A 172 9.36 5.76 7.99
N LEU A 173 8.29 6.47 7.64
CA LEU A 173 8.31 7.88 7.26
C LEU A 173 8.85 8.76 8.39
N CYS A 174 8.32 8.59 9.60
CA CYS A 174 8.85 9.24 10.81
C CYS A 174 10.36 9.09 10.99
N SER A 175 10.87 7.86 10.90
CA SER A 175 12.30 7.58 11.11
C SER A 175 13.13 8.30 10.05
N PHE A 176 12.73 8.21 8.77
CA PHE A 176 13.43 8.84 7.66
C PHE A 176 13.43 10.39 7.77
N LEU A 177 12.28 11.00 8.07
CA LEU A 177 12.17 12.44 8.32
C LEU A 177 13.08 12.93 9.46
N SER A 178 13.12 12.19 10.57
CA SER A 178 13.94 12.55 11.74
C SER A 178 15.44 12.39 11.54
N LEU A 179 15.87 11.53 10.61
CA LEU A 179 17.28 11.24 10.34
C LEU A 179 17.82 12.04 9.15
N GLN A 180 17.10 12.07 8.03
CA GLN A 180 17.55 12.71 6.79
C GLN A 180 17.35 14.23 6.78
N TYR A 181 16.32 14.73 7.46
CA TYR A 181 15.96 16.15 7.48
C TYR A 181 16.02 16.79 8.89
N SER A 182 16.44 16.04 9.91
CA SER A 182 16.55 16.46 11.31
C SER A 182 15.28 17.10 11.91
N LEU A 183 14.10 16.78 11.36
CA LEU A 183 12.82 17.28 11.83
C LEU A 183 12.37 16.56 13.11
N GLN A 184 11.65 17.26 13.99
CA GLN A 184 11.10 16.68 15.22
C GLN A 184 9.73 16.05 14.91
N VAL A 185 9.69 14.72 14.78
CA VAL A 185 8.51 13.98 14.33
C VAL A 185 7.77 13.32 15.50
N PHE A 186 6.45 13.48 15.51
CA PHE A 186 5.52 12.77 16.38
C PHE A 186 4.68 11.80 15.54
N GLY A 187 4.98 10.51 15.64
CA GLY A 187 4.28 9.46 14.89
C GLY A 187 3.16 8.87 15.71
N ILE A 188 1.91 9.17 15.35
CA ILE A 188 0.73 8.70 16.08
C ILE A 188 0.14 7.48 15.36
N ASP A 189 -0.15 6.42 16.10
CA ASP A 189 -0.84 5.23 15.59
C ASP A 189 -1.76 4.62 16.67
N CYS A 190 -2.87 4.02 16.25
CA CYS A 190 -3.85 3.45 17.19
C CYS A 190 -3.46 2.06 17.74
N SER A 191 -2.45 1.41 17.15
CA SER A 191 -1.95 0.09 17.55
C SER A 191 -0.67 0.20 18.38
N SER A 192 -0.74 -0.24 19.63
CA SER A 192 0.43 -0.34 20.52
C SER A 192 1.52 -1.29 20.00
N THR A 193 1.15 -2.26 19.14
CA THR A 193 2.10 -3.14 18.44
C THR A 193 2.91 -2.38 17.40
N ASN A 194 2.27 -1.50 16.63
CA ASN A 194 2.91 -0.66 15.63
C ASN A 194 3.91 0.31 16.28
N THR A 195 3.47 1.03 17.33
CA THR A 195 4.30 2.01 18.02
C THR A 195 5.49 1.36 18.75
N ARG A 196 5.30 0.20 19.39
CA ARG A 196 6.42 -0.60 19.97
C ARG A 196 7.42 -1.04 18.90
N GLY A 197 6.95 -1.46 17.72
CA GLY A 197 7.82 -1.79 16.58
C GLY A 197 8.61 -0.59 16.07
N ALA A 198 7.99 0.59 16.03
CA ALA A 198 8.63 1.84 15.66
C ALA A 198 9.67 2.32 16.70
N GLN A 199 9.38 2.15 17.99
CA GLN A 199 10.32 2.41 19.09
C GLN A 199 11.59 1.57 18.94
N GLU A 200 11.44 0.26 18.74
CA GLU A 200 12.58 -0.66 18.60
C GLU A 200 13.40 -0.37 17.33
N ARG A 201 12.72 -0.06 16.22
CA ARG A 201 13.37 0.38 14.97
C ARG A 201 14.21 1.63 15.18
N ASN A 202 13.64 2.67 15.79
CA ASN A 202 14.33 3.93 16.08
C ASN A 202 15.56 3.69 16.99
N ARG A 203 15.42 2.82 18.00
CA ARG A 203 16.53 2.37 18.86
C ARG A 203 17.67 1.72 18.05
N LYS A 204 17.34 0.85 17.08
CA LYS A 204 18.31 0.22 16.18
C LYS A 204 18.99 1.23 15.24
N LEU A 205 18.23 2.05 14.50
CA LEU A 205 18.83 3.01 13.56
C LEU A 205 19.75 4.03 14.27
N LYS A 206 19.42 4.47 15.49
CA LYS A 206 20.33 5.31 16.30
C LYS A 206 21.65 4.61 16.64
N LYS A 207 21.64 3.30 16.91
CA LYS A 207 22.86 2.54 17.17
C LYS A 207 23.74 2.46 15.90
N PHE A 208 23.13 2.18 14.75
CA PHE A 208 23.84 2.16 13.46
C PHE A 208 24.37 3.54 13.06
N SER A 209 23.55 4.59 13.13
CA SER A 209 23.95 5.97 12.82
C SER A 209 25.14 6.44 13.66
N ARG A 210 25.16 6.13 14.97
CA ARG A 210 26.29 6.47 15.85
C ARG A 210 27.55 5.67 15.52
N ALA A 211 27.42 4.37 15.18
CA ALA A 211 28.56 3.57 14.74
C ALA A 211 29.18 4.14 13.45
N TYR A 212 28.34 4.53 12.48
CA TYR A 212 28.78 5.14 11.22
C TYR A 212 29.46 6.50 11.42
N GLN A 213 28.87 7.38 12.24
CA GLN A 213 29.46 8.68 12.60
C GLN A 213 30.83 8.53 13.26
N ASN A 214 30.98 7.56 14.17
CA ASN A 214 32.25 7.27 14.83
C ASN A 214 33.31 6.66 13.89
N HIS A 215 32.91 5.96 12.82
CA HIS A 215 33.84 5.46 11.79
C HIS A 215 34.24 6.55 10.78
N GLY A 216 33.35 7.52 10.51
CA GLY A 216 33.65 8.65 9.62
C GLY A 216 34.82 9.52 10.11
N GLN A 217 34.97 9.68 11.42
CA GLN A 217 36.06 10.49 12.01
C GLN A 217 37.46 9.85 11.92
N PHE A 218 37.58 8.57 11.54
CA PHE A 218 38.86 7.88 11.42
C PHE A 218 39.47 7.87 10.00
N LYS A 219 38.85 8.55 9.02
CA LYS A 219 39.41 8.74 7.66
C LYS A 219 39.72 10.22 7.40
N GLY A 220 40.67 10.76 8.17
CA GLY A 220 40.99 12.19 8.22
C GLY A 220 42.48 12.56 8.22
N ASN A 221 43.38 11.68 7.77
CA ASN A 221 44.75 12.02 7.33
C ASN A 221 45.42 10.82 6.65
N PRO A 222 45.77 10.87 5.35
CA PRO A 222 46.47 9.80 4.64
C PRO A 222 48.01 9.92 4.69
N GLU A 223 48.56 10.53 5.73
CA GLU A 223 50.01 10.63 5.98
C GLU A 223 50.31 10.29 7.45
N VAL A 224 51.46 9.65 7.69
CA VAL A 224 51.85 8.96 8.95
C VAL A 224 51.15 7.59 9.18
N GLN A 225 51.24 6.69 8.20
CA GLN A 225 51.22 5.23 8.43
C GLN A 225 52.37 4.55 7.67
N ASN A 226 53.63 4.89 8.04
CA ASN A 226 54.80 4.22 7.45
C ASN A 226 56.05 4.27 8.34
N LYS A 227 55.90 4.04 9.66
CA LYS A 227 57.02 3.84 10.60
C LYS A 227 56.61 3.32 12.00
N GLU A 228 56.00 2.12 12.09
CA GLU A 228 55.93 1.37 13.37
C GLU A 228 55.59 -0.14 13.20
N LEU A 229 56.06 -0.76 12.11
CA LEU A 229 55.81 -2.18 11.78
C LEU A 229 57.08 -2.97 11.39
N ILE A 230 58.25 -2.50 11.85
CA ILE A 230 59.57 -3.11 11.55
C ILE A 230 60.28 -3.53 12.85
N ASP A 231 60.21 -2.74 13.93
CA ASP A 231 60.97 -2.99 15.18
C ASP A 231 60.25 -3.91 16.21
N ARG A 232 59.44 -4.89 15.75
CA ARG A 232 58.86 -5.96 16.60
C ARG A 232 58.86 -7.32 15.90
N LYS A 233 60.00 -7.65 15.28
CA LYS A 233 60.30 -8.98 14.75
C LYS A 233 61.64 -9.55 15.25
N GLU A 234 62.01 -9.13 16.47
CA GLU A 234 63.10 -9.67 17.30
C GLU A 234 62.64 -9.56 18.76
N ASN A 235 63.01 -10.53 19.59
CA ASN A 235 62.48 -10.81 20.94
C ASN A 235 61.02 -11.31 20.98
N ASP A 236 60.84 -12.61 20.75
CA ASP A 236 60.02 -13.50 21.59
C ASP A 236 60.45 -14.97 21.33
N ASP A 237 61.76 -15.19 21.45
CA ASP A 237 62.37 -16.50 21.69
C ASP A 237 62.84 -16.51 23.16
N GLU A 238 63.01 -17.70 23.76
CA GLU A 238 63.35 -17.93 25.18
C GLU A 238 62.28 -17.54 26.23
N GLN A 239 61.24 -18.38 26.43
CA GLN A 239 61.02 -19.11 27.71
C GLN A 239 59.73 -19.96 27.76
N GLU A 240 59.78 -21.19 27.25
CA GLU A 240 58.96 -22.31 27.76
C GLU A 240 59.82 -23.56 27.95
N GLU A 241 60.33 -23.81 29.17
CA GLU A 241 60.80 -25.16 29.55
C GLU A 241 60.52 -25.50 31.02
N ARG A 242 59.34 -26.08 31.27
CA ARG A 242 58.96 -26.99 32.39
C ARG A 242 57.45 -27.29 32.27
N THR A 243 56.95 -28.52 32.24
CA THR A 243 57.55 -29.81 32.63
C THR A 243 56.94 -30.98 31.81
N GLN A 244 57.68 -32.09 31.67
CA GLN A 244 57.24 -33.35 31.03
C GLN A 244 56.18 -34.10 31.89
N GLY A 245 55.38 -35.06 31.40
CA GLY A 245 55.29 -35.73 30.09
C GLY A 245 53.83 -36.21 29.80
N HIS A 246 53.53 -37.24 28.99
CA HIS A 246 54.28 -38.48 28.75
C HIS A 246 53.79 -39.22 27.45
N GLN A 247 54.71 -39.90 26.74
CA GLN A 247 54.51 -41.01 25.76
C GLN A 247 53.59 -40.85 24.50
N ARG A 248 54.20 -40.50 23.35
CA ARG A 248 54.50 -41.32 22.12
C ARG A 248 53.61 -42.56 21.74
N PRO A 249 53.61 -43.09 20.47
CA PRO A 249 54.30 -42.61 19.22
C PRO A 249 53.61 -42.82 17.82
N ARG A 250 54.09 -42.06 16.80
CA ARG A 250 54.35 -42.46 15.37
C ARG A 250 53.16 -42.70 14.39
N LEU A 251 53.31 -42.62 13.05
CA LEU A 251 54.50 -42.52 12.14
C LEU A 251 54.16 -41.82 10.78
N SER A 252 55.13 -41.11 10.16
CA SER A 252 55.34 -40.74 8.71
C SER A 252 54.17 -40.21 7.84
N GLN A 253 54.25 -39.12 7.05
CA GLN A 253 55.26 -38.67 6.04
C GLN A 253 55.33 -39.62 4.81
N GLU A 254 55.60 -39.18 3.56
CA GLU A 254 56.62 -38.23 3.07
C GLU A 254 56.20 -37.41 1.80
N GLN A 255 56.76 -36.18 1.65
CA GLN A 255 57.47 -35.57 0.48
C GLN A 255 56.79 -35.44 -0.92
N GLU A 256 57.10 -34.48 -1.83
CA GLU A 256 57.94 -33.25 -1.82
C GLU A 256 57.59 -32.24 -2.96
N GLU A 257 58.34 -31.12 -3.01
CA GLU A 257 58.63 -30.06 -4.02
C GLU A 257 58.53 -30.43 -5.54
N GLU A 258 58.50 -29.58 -6.59
CA GLU A 258 58.30 -28.12 -6.92
C GLU A 258 57.95 -28.05 -8.46
N GLU A 259 58.09 -27.03 -9.35
CA GLU A 259 58.69 -25.67 -9.41
C GLU A 259 58.01 -24.80 -10.51
N GLY A 260 58.02 -23.47 -10.36
CA GLY A 260 58.35 -22.54 -11.46
C GLY A 260 57.32 -22.05 -12.52
N GLY A 261 57.68 -20.93 -13.16
CA GLY A 261 57.36 -20.66 -14.58
C GLY A 261 56.17 -19.75 -14.94
N ALA A 262 56.36 -18.42 -14.96
CA ALA A 262 55.33 -17.44 -15.36
C ALA A 262 55.19 -17.21 -16.90
N LYS A 263 54.15 -16.41 -17.29
CA LYS A 263 53.89 -15.73 -18.60
C LYS A 263 53.26 -16.56 -19.75
N GLU A 264 52.57 -16.01 -20.76
CA GLU A 264 51.86 -14.71 -20.97
C GLU A 264 51.04 -14.72 -22.30
N ARG A 265 49.84 -14.10 -22.32
CA ARG A 265 49.04 -13.59 -23.48
C ARG A 265 48.52 -14.47 -24.65
N ASP A 266 47.18 -14.42 -24.79
CA ASP A 266 46.40 -13.92 -25.96
C ASP A 266 46.06 -14.85 -27.17
N ARG A 267 44.97 -14.45 -27.86
CA ARG A 267 44.51 -14.70 -29.25
C ARG A 267 43.37 -15.70 -29.57
N LYS A 268 42.16 -15.12 -29.66
CA LYS A 268 41.27 -15.09 -30.86
C LYS A 268 41.10 -16.34 -31.76
N LYS A 269 39.85 -16.85 -31.83
CA LYS A 269 38.87 -16.78 -32.97
C LYS A 269 37.58 -17.54 -32.58
N HIS A 270 36.32 -17.26 -32.97
CA HIS A 270 35.63 -16.65 -34.14
C HIS A 270 35.01 -17.72 -35.08
N VAL A 271 33.85 -17.41 -35.70
CA VAL A 271 33.00 -18.23 -36.63
C VAL A 271 32.03 -19.15 -35.86
N THR A 272 30.68 -18.99 -35.80
CA THR A 272 29.55 -18.64 -36.73
C THR A 272 29.08 -19.77 -37.66
N THR A 273 27.76 -20.05 -37.69
CA THR A 273 26.89 -20.25 -38.88
C THR A 273 25.42 -20.40 -38.40
N ASP A 274 24.46 -19.99 -39.23
CA ASP A 274 23.03 -19.81 -38.91
C ASP A 274 22.10 -20.96 -39.40
N CYS A 275 20.78 -20.71 -39.29
CA CYS A 275 19.66 -21.18 -40.13
C CYS A 275 18.76 -22.37 -39.70
N ASN A 276 17.55 -21.98 -39.26
CA ASN A 276 16.24 -22.29 -39.87
C ASN A 276 15.47 -23.63 -39.63
N ASN A 277 14.18 -23.42 -39.30
CA ASN A 277 12.95 -23.94 -39.95
C ASN A 277 12.01 -25.00 -39.30
N ASP A 278 10.71 -24.71 -39.52
CA ASP A 278 9.52 -25.55 -39.74
C ASP A 278 8.78 -26.35 -38.63
N VAL A 279 7.69 -25.71 -38.14
CA VAL A 279 6.25 -26.14 -38.22
C VAL A 279 5.84 -27.62 -38.08
N ALA A 280 5.19 -27.95 -36.96
CA ALA A 280 3.97 -28.79 -36.78
C ALA A 280 3.60 -28.70 -35.27
N GLU A 281 2.37 -28.51 -34.77
CA GLU A 281 1.02 -29.05 -35.03
C GLU A 281 0.78 -30.48 -34.47
N VAL A 282 -0.49 -30.76 -34.07
CA VAL A 282 -1.07 -32.06 -33.59
C VAL A 282 -1.00 -32.36 -32.06
N GLN A 283 -2.03 -31.87 -31.36
CA GLN A 283 -3.09 -32.66 -30.67
C GLN A 283 -2.76 -33.68 -29.54
N CYS A 284 -3.55 -33.64 -28.46
CA CYS A 284 -3.53 -34.60 -27.34
C CYS A 284 -4.14 -35.98 -27.67
N CYS A 285 -3.72 -37.04 -26.96
CA CYS A 285 -4.67 -37.94 -26.27
C CYS A 285 -4.04 -38.95 -25.27
N SER A 286 -4.62 -38.98 -24.06
CA SER A 286 -4.98 -40.13 -23.19
C SER A 286 -4.07 -41.37 -22.99
N SER A 287 -3.88 -41.74 -21.72
CA SER A 287 -3.22 -42.96 -21.21
C SER A 287 -4.01 -44.27 -21.43
N PRO A 288 -3.37 -45.44 -21.20
CA PRO A 288 -3.64 -46.17 -19.95
C PRO A 288 -2.36 -46.64 -19.23
N GLY A 289 -2.46 -47.21 -18.01
CA GLY A 289 -1.30 -47.68 -17.22
C GLY A 289 -1.65 -48.86 -16.30
N LEU A 290 -0.73 -49.29 -15.41
CA LEU A 290 -1.01 -50.21 -14.30
C LEU A 290 0.12 -50.25 -13.22
N ASP A 291 -0.30 -50.17 -11.95
CA ASP A 291 0.26 -50.72 -10.70
C ASP A 291 1.75 -50.59 -10.23
N LYS A 292 1.91 -49.88 -9.09
CA LYS A 292 2.58 -50.29 -7.81
C LYS A 292 4.07 -50.72 -7.86
N SER A 293 5.05 -50.04 -7.23
CA SER A 293 5.17 -49.74 -5.79
C SER A 293 6.64 -49.36 -5.41
N ALA A 294 6.86 -48.96 -4.14
CA ALA A 294 8.14 -48.88 -3.41
C ALA A 294 9.13 -47.70 -3.68
N PHE A 295 9.12 -46.76 -2.73
CA PHE A 295 10.26 -46.01 -2.14
C PHE A 295 11.12 -45.01 -2.97
N SER A 296 11.32 -43.84 -2.33
CA SER A 296 12.42 -42.85 -2.46
C SER A 296 12.72 -42.26 -3.85
N ASP A 297 13.16 -41.01 -3.98
CA ASP A 297 13.13 -39.78 -3.17
C ASP A 297 13.66 -38.68 -4.12
N GLN A 298 13.47 -37.40 -3.83
CA GLN A 298 14.14 -36.27 -4.51
C GLN A 298 13.83 -36.12 -6.02
N THR A 299 12.94 -35.18 -6.33
CA THR A 299 13.04 -34.42 -7.59
C THR A 299 12.61 -32.99 -7.29
N GLU A 300 13.32 -32.02 -7.86
CA GLU A 300 13.22 -30.62 -7.47
C GLU A 300 11.91 -29.97 -7.93
N SER A 301 11.39 -29.03 -7.14
CA SER A 301 10.30 -28.15 -7.55
C SER A 301 10.64 -26.71 -7.19
N GLU A 302 10.83 -25.87 -8.21
CA GLU A 302 11.08 -24.44 -8.04
C GLU A 302 9.82 -23.78 -7.45
N THR A 303 9.88 -23.42 -6.17
CA THR A 303 8.76 -22.80 -5.48
C THR A 303 8.74 -21.29 -5.71
N THR A 304 7.59 -20.77 -6.12
CA THR A 304 7.40 -19.34 -6.43
C THR A 304 7.66 -18.47 -5.21
N ASN A 305 8.46 -17.41 -5.38
CA ASN A 305 8.96 -16.52 -4.32
C ASN A 305 7.85 -15.91 -3.42
N ALA A 306 7.53 -16.59 -2.31
CA ALA A 306 6.63 -16.11 -1.27
C ALA A 306 7.14 -16.35 0.18
N ASP A 307 8.02 -17.33 0.41
CA ASP A 307 8.43 -17.76 1.77
C ASP A 307 9.70 -17.10 2.34
N LEU A 308 10.35 -16.20 1.60
CA LEU A 308 11.60 -15.55 2.02
C LEU A 308 11.47 -14.64 3.26
N GLU A 309 10.26 -14.25 3.68
CA GLU A 309 10.05 -13.54 4.96
C GLU A 309 10.05 -14.47 6.20
N ASN A 310 9.92 -15.80 6.04
CA ASN A 310 9.78 -16.73 7.18
C ASN A 310 11.12 -17.27 7.73
N SER A 311 12.19 -17.30 6.93
CA SER A 311 13.45 -17.99 7.33
C SER A 311 14.31 -17.23 8.35
N PHE A 312 13.94 -15.98 8.72
CA PHE A 312 14.69 -15.17 9.69
C PHE A 312 14.14 -15.24 11.13
N PHE A 313 12.91 -15.72 11.34
CA PHE A 313 12.24 -15.65 12.66
C PHE A 313 12.37 -16.90 13.53
N THR A 314 12.96 -17.99 13.02
CA THR A 314 13.07 -19.28 13.73
C THR A 314 14.27 -19.36 14.69
N ALA A 315 15.11 -18.32 14.76
CA ALA A 315 16.39 -18.33 15.47
C ALA A 315 16.33 -17.91 16.96
N LEU A 316 15.14 -17.77 17.56
CA LEU A 316 14.98 -17.47 19.00
C LEU A 316 13.94 -18.41 19.63
N ALA A 317 14.40 -19.20 20.60
CA ALA A 317 13.58 -20.17 21.31
C ALA A 317 12.47 -19.51 22.17
N PRO A 318 11.34 -20.20 22.40
CA PRO A 318 10.16 -19.59 23.00
C PRO A 318 10.21 -19.54 24.52
N ASP A 319 9.85 -18.40 25.09
CA ASP A 319 9.02 -18.36 26.30
C ASP A 319 8.34 -16.97 26.45
N ILE A 320 7.38 -16.87 27.38
CA ILE A 320 6.50 -15.70 27.58
C ILE A 320 5.53 -15.47 26.40
N VAL A 321 4.58 -16.40 26.26
CA VAL A 321 3.32 -16.15 25.53
C VAL A 321 2.32 -15.47 26.48
N GLU A 322 2.20 -14.13 26.41
CA GLU A 322 0.97 -13.45 26.82
C GLU A 322 -0.01 -13.40 25.63
N GLN A 323 -1.26 -13.82 25.88
CA GLN A 323 -2.25 -14.01 24.83
C GLN A 323 -2.79 -12.67 24.30
N ALA A 324 -2.72 -12.46 22.99
CA ALA A 324 -3.27 -11.25 22.36
C ALA A 324 -4.82 -11.32 22.29
N SER A 325 -5.48 -10.37 22.95
CA SER A 325 -6.94 -10.22 22.96
C SER A 325 -7.55 -10.05 21.55
N PRO A 326 -8.79 -10.51 21.28
CA PRO A 326 -9.44 -10.37 19.98
C PRO A 326 -9.53 -8.94 19.45
N ARG A 327 -9.47 -8.79 18.12
CA ARG A 327 -9.38 -7.49 17.44
C ARG A 327 -10.77 -6.90 17.17
N VAL A 328 -11.13 -5.86 17.91
CA VAL A 328 -12.35 -5.06 17.71
C VAL A 328 -12.05 -3.84 16.79
N PRO A 329 -12.91 -3.52 15.80
CA PRO A 329 -12.79 -2.31 14.97
C PRO A 329 -12.74 -0.99 15.78
N PRO A 330 -12.04 0.07 15.31
CA PRO A 330 -11.86 1.29 16.09
C PRO A 330 -13.16 2.03 16.46
N CYS A 331 -14.15 1.99 15.58
CA CYS A 331 -15.50 2.53 15.82
C CYS A 331 -16.29 1.77 16.91
N GLN A 332 -15.82 0.62 17.36
CA GLN A 332 -16.42 -0.19 18.44
C GLN A 332 -15.57 -0.16 19.74
N LEU A 333 -14.59 0.75 19.85
CA LEU A 333 -13.79 0.93 21.08
C LEU A 333 -14.52 1.83 22.07
N SER A 334 -14.84 1.29 23.25
CA SER A 334 -15.45 2.02 24.37
C SER A 334 -14.61 3.21 24.84
N ALA A 335 -15.25 4.20 25.49
CA ALA A 335 -14.55 5.34 26.07
C ALA A 335 -13.48 4.91 27.11
N GLU A 336 -13.74 3.83 27.84
CA GLU A 336 -12.83 3.25 28.83
C GLU A 336 -11.54 2.70 28.20
N GLU A 337 -11.64 1.98 27.07
CA GLU A 337 -10.50 1.48 26.31
C GLU A 337 -9.65 2.63 25.72
N ARG A 338 -10.31 3.73 25.31
CA ARG A 338 -9.63 4.96 24.85
C ARG A 338 -8.85 5.61 26.01
N GLU A 339 -9.48 5.79 27.18
CA GLU A 339 -8.83 6.35 28.36
C GLU A 339 -7.73 5.44 28.94
N ARG A 340 -7.85 4.10 28.87
CA ARG A 340 -6.75 3.21 29.32
C ARG A 340 -5.50 3.41 28.47
N ARG A 341 -5.62 3.42 27.13
CA ARG A 341 -4.48 3.66 26.22
C ARG A 341 -3.84 5.05 26.43
N LYS A 342 -4.64 6.05 26.75
CA LYS A 342 -4.18 7.41 27.11
C LYS A 342 -3.35 7.40 28.41
N ARG A 343 -3.78 6.68 29.45
CA ARG A 343 -2.99 6.48 30.69
C ARG A 343 -1.69 5.72 30.42
N GLU A 344 -1.75 4.61 29.67
CA GLU A 344 -0.57 3.82 29.27
C GLU A 344 0.50 4.66 28.56
N ASN A 345 0.09 5.67 27.78
CA ASN A 345 0.97 6.59 27.07
C ASN A 345 1.58 7.66 28.02
N LEU A 346 0.76 8.26 28.89
CA LEU A 346 1.21 9.20 29.94
C LEU A 346 2.22 8.55 30.90
N GLU A 347 1.96 7.34 31.37
CA GLU A 347 2.87 6.58 32.24
C GLU A 347 4.21 6.24 31.55
N ARG A 348 4.19 5.99 30.23
CA ARG A 348 5.41 5.74 29.46
C ARG A 348 6.24 7.01 29.34
N LYS A 349 5.61 8.15 29.02
CA LYS A 349 6.29 9.47 28.96
C LYS A 349 6.92 9.85 30.31
N ALA A 350 6.27 9.51 31.42
CA ALA A 350 6.81 9.72 32.77
C ALA A 350 8.03 8.83 33.11
N ARG A 351 8.20 7.67 32.46
CA ARG A 351 9.36 6.79 32.64
C ARG A 351 10.55 7.23 31.77
N ASP A 352 10.31 7.56 30.50
CA ASP A 352 11.37 7.97 29.57
C ASP A 352 12.02 9.32 29.94
N GLY A 353 11.27 10.21 30.62
CA GLY A 353 11.74 11.54 31.05
C GLY A 353 12.89 11.59 32.07
N LYS A 354 13.42 10.45 32.52
CA LYS A 354 14.61 10.37 33.40
C LYS A 354 15.92 10.06 32.67
N GLY A 355 15.90 9.82 31.35
CA GLY A 355 17.10 9.53 30.55
C GLY A 355 17.77 10.79 29.97
N ASN A 356 19.08 10.94 30.24
CA ASN A 356 20.06 11.88 29.65
C ASN A 356 19.53 12.98 28.68
N ARG A 357 19.63 14.26 29.09
CA ARG A 357 19.03 15.41 28.39
C ARG A 357 19.71 15.77 27.07
N ASP A 358 20.97 15.39 26.86
CA ASP A 358 21.80 15.93 25.77
C ASP A 358 21.68 15.17 24.43
N ALA A 359 20.71 14.27 24.32
CA ALA A 359 20.38 13.53 23.09
C ALA A 359 18.91 13.70 22.72
N LYS A 360 18.49 14.93 22.37
CA LYS A 360 17.10 15.26 22.01
C LYS A 360 16.55 14.27 20.98
N ASN A 361 15.54 13.50 21.37
CA ASN A 361 14.95 12.48 20.51
C ASN A 361 14.10 13.13 19.40
N LEU A 362 14.61 13.15 18.17
CA LEU A 362 13.90 13.70 17.01
C LEU A 362 12.72 12.86 16.50
N TYR A 363 12.48 11.65 17.02
CA TYR A 363 11.27 10.88 16.70
C TYR A 363 10.61 10.25 17.93
N SER A 364 9.41 10.74 18.25
CA SER A 364 8.53 10.29 19.33
C SER A 364 7.31 9.54 18.78
N PRO A 365 7.33 8.19 18.74
CA PRO A 365 6.13 7.39 18.46
C PRO A 365 5.16 7.38 19.66
N LEU A 366 3.88 7.63 19.38
CA LEU A 366 2.80 7.80 20.36
C LEU A 366 1.62 6.86 20.03
N THR A 367 1.08 6.18 21.04
CA THR A 367 -0.13 5.35 20.86
C THR A 367 -1.38 6.18 21.16
N SER A 368 -2.21 6.45 20.16
CA SER A 368 -3.53 7.07 20.34
C SER A 368 -4.45 6.75 19.17
N TYR A 369 -5.75 6.66 19.44
CA TYR A 369 -6.74 6.85 18.39
C TYR A 369 -6.82 8.34 18.05
N VAL A 370 -7.17 8.68 16.80
CA VAL A 370 -7.17 10.06 16.29
C VAL A 370 -8.43 10.28 15.46
N THR A 371 -9.10 11.40 15.74
CA THR A 371 -10.33 11.89 15.10
C THR A 371 -10.20 13.39 14.83
N ALA A 372 -11.17 14.02 14.18
CA ALA A 372 -11.14 15.45 13.88
C ALA A 372 -11.11 16.35 15.15
N GLU A 373 -11.64 15.84 16.26
CA GLU A 373 -11.78 16.51 17.56
C GLU A 373 -10.56 16.28 18.48
N THR A 374 -9.55 15.53 18.03
CA THR A 374 -8.42 15.13 18.89
C THR A 374 -7.55 16.34 19.29
N GLU A 375 -7.42 16.55 20.60
CA GLU A 375 -6.59 17.63 21.15
C GLU A 375 -5.09 17.27 21.15
N LEU A 376 -4.40 17.64 20.07
CA LEU A 376 -2.98 17.37 19.85
C LEU A 376 -2.09 17.78 21.04
N ARG A 377 -2.41 18.89 21.72
CA ARG A 377 -1.68 19.40 22.90
C ARG A 377 -1.75 18.47 24.13
N THR A 378 -2.73 17.57 24.18
CA THR A 378 -2.82 16.54 25.24
C THR A 378 -1.91 15.33 24.98
N LEU A 379 -1.52 15.11 23.71
CA LEU A 379 -0.60 14.05 23.29
C LEU A 379 0.84 14.57 23.21
N ILE A 380 1.00 15.82 22.74
CA ILE A 380 2.25 16.51 22.50
C ILE A 380 2.24 17.78 23.37
N THR A 381 2.81 17.68 24.57
CA THR A 381 2.94 18.80 25.53
C THR A 381 3.88 19.91 25.04
N GLU A 382 4.80 19.55 24.15
CA GLU A 382 5.85 20.36 23.54
C GLU A 382 5.45 20.87 22.13
N LEU A 383 4.14 21.00 21.87
CA LEU A 383 3.61 21.28 20.53
C LEU A 383 3.77 22.75 20.12
N GLU A 384 4.67 22.94 19.15
CA GLU A 384 4.86 24.18 18.39
C GLU A 384 4.06 24.11 17.08
N ASP A 385 4.24 25.08 16.18
CA ASP A 385 3.71 25.00 14.82
C ASP A 385 4.35 23.82 14.04
N ALA A 386 3.53 23.12 13.25
CA ALA A 386 3.89 21.85 12.62
C ALA A 386 3.31 21.64 11.21
N VAL A 387 3.92 20.72 10.45
CA VAL A 387 3.30 20.08 9.28
C VAL A 387 2.57 18.80 9.72
N MET A 388 1.33 18.61 9.30
CA MET A 388 0.64 17.33 9.44
C MET A 388 0.86 16.46 8.20
N VAL A 389 1.18 15.19 8.39
CA VAL A 389 1.33 14.20 7.31
C VAL A 389 0.52 12.95 7.63
N GLY A 390 0.03 12.26 6.59
CA GLY A 390 -0.55 10.93 6.71
C GLY A 390 -0.31 10.12 5.45
N LEU A 391 0.45 9.01 5.55
CA LEU A 391 0.83 8.17 4.42
C LEU A 391 0.05 6.83 4.43
N HIS A 392 -1.03 6.77 3.64
CA HIS A 392 -2.08 5.73 3.65
C HIS A 392 -3.00 5.83 4.87
N THR A 393 -3.61 6.99 5.05
CA THR A 393 -4.67 7.19 6.05
C THR A 393 -5.93 6.42 5.65
N CYS A 394 -6.23 5.34 6.38
CA CYS A 394 -7.36 4.45 6.11
C CYS A 394 -8.72 5.10 6.42
N GLY A 395 -9.65 5.07 5.46
CA GLY A 395 -11.05 5.46 5.69
C GLY A 395 -11.17 6.86 6.30
N ASP A 396 -11.96 6.97 7.38
CA ASP A 396 -12.28 8.24 8.04
C ASP A 396 -11.08 8.95 8.71
N LEU A 397 -9.90 8.32 8.80
CA LEU A 397 -8.68 9.01 9.23
C LEU A 397 -8.24 10.06 8.19
N ALA A 398 -8.45 9.82 6.89
CA ALA A 398 -8.11 10.78 5.83
C ALA A 398 -8.91 12.10 5.94
N PRO A 399 -10.26 12.11 5.99
CA PRO A 399 -11.03 13.33 6.21
C PRO A 399 -10.80 13.93 7.60
N SER A 400 -10.59 13.11 8.65
CA SER A 400 -10.23 13.60 9.98
C SER A 400 -8.91 14.40 9.97
N THR A 401 -7.93 13.98 9.18
CA THR A 401 -6.65 14.69 8.99
C THR A 401 -6.88 16.10 8.43
N LEU A 402 -7.75 16.22 7.41
CA LEU A 402 -8.08 17.51 6.78
C LEU A 402 -8.96 18.40 7.69
N ARG A 403 -9.82 17.81 8.51
CA ARG A 403 -10.60 18.53 9.54
C ARG A 403 -9.71 19.05 10.68
N MET A 404 -8.75 18.25 11.17
CA MET A 404 -7.73 18.73 12.11
C MET A 404 -6.93 19.89 11.52
N PHE A 405 -6.42 19.75 10.29
CA PHE A 405 -5.70 20.82 9.60
C PHE A 405 -6.52 22.12 9.53
N LYS A 406 -7.79 22.05 9.12
CA LYS A 406 -8.71 23.20 9.07
C LYS A 406 -8.84 23.90 10.44
N THR A 407 -9.05 23.13 11.50
CA THR A 407 -9.45 23.63 12.83
C THR A 407 -8.28 24.00 13.76
N LYS A 408 -7.17 23.26 13.75
CA LYS A 408 -6.01 23.45 14.64
C LYS A 408 -5.05 24.49 14.06
N GLN A 409 -4.80 25.60 14.76
CA GLN A 409 -4.04 26.73 14.20
C GLN A 409 -2.53 26.47 14.11
N GLU A 410 -2.01 25.61 14.97
CA GLU A 410 -0.63 25.11 14.94
C GLU A 410 -0.29 24.31 13.66
N LEU A 411 -1.30 23.81 12.94
CA LEU A 411 -1.09 23.05 11.71
C LEU A 411 -0.97 24.02 10.52
N ARG A 412 0.27 24.31 10.15
CA ARG A 412 0.62 25.29 9.10
C ARG A 412 0.48 24.73 7.69
N ALA A 413 0.72 23.43 7.52
CA ALA A 413 0.50 22.70 6.27
C ALA A 413 0.04 21.26 6.54
N VAL A 414 -0.53 20.62 5.51
CA VAL A 414 -0.92 19.21 5.49
C VAL A 414 -0.49 18.53 4.19
N CYS A 415 -0.07 17.27 4.27
CA CYS A 415 0.11 16.37 3.13
C CYS A 415 -0.51 14.99 3.44
N SER A 416 -1.63 14.64 2.82
CA SER A 416 -2.41 13.44 3.16
C SER A 416 -2.66 12.54 1.94
N VAL A 417 -2.15 11.31 2.00
CA VAL A 417 -2.43 10.23 1.04
C VAL A 417 -3.44 9.29 1.67
N GLY A 418 -4.71 9.40 1.26
CA GLY A 418 -5.79 8.56 1.76
C GLY A 418 -5.86 7.19 1.09
N CYS A 419 -6.28 6.16 1.83
CA CYS A 419 -6.45 4.80 1.31
C CYS A 419 -7.73 4.12 1.85
N CYS A 420 -7.96 2.86 1.46
CA CYS A 420 -9.01 1.99 2.00
C CYS A 420 -10.40 2.65 2.03
N TYR A 421 -10.84 3.23 0.92
CA TYR A 421 -12.08 4.02 0.85
C TYR A 421 -13.34 3.20 1.20
N HIS A 422 -13.31 1.87 1.10
CA HIS A 422 -14.36 0.99 1.61
C HIS A 422 -14.54 0.97 3.15
N LEU A 423 -13.67 1.69 3.88
CA LEU A 423 -13.78 1.99 5.31
C LEU A 423 -14.14 3.47 5.58
N LEU A 424 -14.46 4.23 4.52
CA LEU A 424 -14.98 5.60 4.61
C LEU A 424 -16.49 5.52 4.88
N SER A 425 -16.98 6.23 5.89
CA SER A 425 -18.42 6.41 6.13
C SER A 425 -19.01 7.40 5.11
N GLU A 426 -20.29 7.21 4.73
CA GLU A 426 -20.99 8.13 3.83
C GLU A 426 -22.26 8.69 4.49
N GLU A 427 -22.51 9.98 4.27
CA GLU A 427 -23.59 10.77 4.90
C GLU A 427 -24.99 10.40 4.38
N PHE A 428 -25.06 9.89 3.14
CA PHE A 428 -26.30 9.57 2.42
C PHE A 428 -26.42 8.06 2.11
N ASP A 429 -25.90 7.20 3.00
CA ASP A 429 -25.91 5.74 2.87
C ASP A 429 -27.17 5.17 3.56
N GLU A 430 -28.26 4.95 2.81
CA GLU A 430 -29.58 4.54 3.34
C GLU A 430 -29.57 3.20 4.12
N ASP A 431 -28.61 2.32 3.84
CA ASP A 431 -28.40 1.04 4.53
C ASP A 431 -27.52 1.18 5.80
N ALA A 432 -26.96 2.37 6.07
CA ALA A 432 -26.03 2.57 7.17
C ALA A 432 -26.72 2.86 8.51
N GLN A 433 -26.15 2.32 9.59
CA GLN A 433 -26.52 2.66 10.94
C GLN A 433 -26.02 4.09 11.24
N GLU A 434 -26.90 4.96 11.75
CA GLU A 434 -26.60 6.39 11.96
C GLU A 434 -25.30 6.61 12.73
N CYS A 435 -24.47 7.54 12.26
CA CYS A 435 -23.20 7.82 12.93
C CYS A 435 -23.44 8.67 14.18
N GLU A 436 -23.16 8.13 15.37
CA GLU A 436 -23.36 8.78 16.68
C GLU A 436 -22.72 10.18 16.81
N SER A 437 -21.70 10.49 16.01
CA SER A 437 -21.04 11.81 16.00
C SER A 437 -21.62 12.81 14.99
N GLY A 438 -22.42 12.35 14.02
CA GLY A 438 -22.84 13.12 12.85
C GLY A 438 -21.70 13.49 11.87
N VAL A 439 -20.48 12.96 12.06
CA VAL A 439 -19.28 13.35 11.29
C VAL A 439 -18.87 12.24 10.32
N TYR A 440 -19.41 12.29 9.11
CA TYR A 440 -19.18 11.31 8.04
C TYR A 440 -17.86 11.53 7.28
N GLY A 441 -17.36 10.47 6.63
CA GLY A 441 -16.12 10.48 5.86
C GLY A 441 -16.22 11.09 4.46
N PHE A 442 -17.38 10.97 3.82
CA PHE A 442 -17.73 11.57 2.53
C PHE A 442 -19.23 11.90 2.45
N PRO A 443 -19.64 12.98 1.75
CA PRO A 443 -18.77 14.02 1.21
C PRO A 443 -18.14 14.88 2.31
N MET A 444 -16.99 15.49 2.01
CA MET A 444 -16.32 16.48 2.87
C MET A 444 -16.79 17.90 2.56
N SER A 445 -16.84 18.23 1.27
CA SER A 445 -17.17 19.56 0.75
C SER A 445 -18.63 19.91 0.99
N GLN A 446 -18.90 21.20 1.19
CA GLN A 446 -20.25 21.71 1.20
C GLN A 446 -20.91 21.50 -0.18
N TYR A 447 -20.15 21.69 -1.26
CA TYR A 447 -20.64 21.52 -2.63
C TYR A 447 -21.22 20.13 -2.92
N LEU A 448 -20.62 19.07 -2.39
CA LEU A 448 -21.16 17.71 -2.57
C LEU A 448 -22.25 17.32 -1.56
N ARG A 449 -22.34 17.97 -0.38
CA ARG A 449 -23.48 17.79 0.55
C ARG A 449 -24.77 18.36 -0.01
N GLU A 450 -24.71 19.59 -0.53
CA GLU A 450 -25.89 20.27 -1.12
C GLU A 450 -26.48 19.48 -2.31
N GLN A 451 -25.63 18.70 -2.98
CA GLN A 451 -26.01 17.79 -4.06
C GLN A 451 -26.17 16.31 -3.62
N ALA A 452 -26.34 16.03 -2.33
CA ALA A 452 -26.55 14.68 -1.74
C ALA A 452 -25.64 13.57 -2.32
N CYS A 453 -24.33 13.82 -2.40
CA CYS A 453 -23.43 12.92 -3.13
C CYS A 453 -23.19 11.58 -2.41
N PHE A 454 -23.56 10.49 -3.05
CA PHE A 454 -23.36 9.11 -2.58
C PHE A 454 -22.53 8.30 -3.57
N CYS A 455 -21.59 7.47 -3.09
CA CYS A 455 -20.86 6.52 -3.95
C CYS A 455 -21.25 5.07 -3.68
N GLY A 456 -21.59 4.71 -2.44
CA GLY A 456 -21.90 3.33 -2.06
C GLY A 456 -20.68 2.42 -1.89
N ARG A 457 -20.79 1.48 -0.94
CA ARG A 457 -19.63 0.75 -0.40
C ARG A 457 -18.89 -0.10 -1.45
N ASN A 458 -19.60 -0.66 -2.43
CA ASN A 458 -19.01 -1.54 -3.44
C ASN A 458 -18.25 -0.75 -4.53
N ALA A 459 -18.67 0.48 -4.84
CA ALA A 459 -17.88 1.42 -5.61
C ALA A 459 -16.61 1.83 -4.84
N ARG A 460 -16.74 2.15 -3.54
CA ARG A 460 -15.57 2.45 -2.67
C ARG A 460 -14.60 1.27 -2.51
N MET A 461 -15.08 0.02 -2.58
CA MET A 461 -14.24 -1.19 -2.70
C MET A 461 -13.53 -1.24 -4.05
N SER A 462 -14.27 -1.03 -5.15
CA SER A 462 -13.73 -1.07 -6.52
C SER A 462 -12.65 0.00 -6.74
N ALA A 463 -12.82 1.18 -6.15
CA ALA A 463 -11.82 2.25 -6.13
C ALA A 463 -10.47 1.84 -5.49
N CYS A 464 -10.39 0.75 -4.72
CA CYS A 464 -9.14 0.21 -4.18
C CYS A 464 -8.42 -0.76 -5.13
N LEU A 465 -8.99 -1.04 -6.30
CA LEU A 465 -8.34 -1.76 -7.39
C LEU A 465 -7.52 -0.78 -8.23
N ALA A 466 -6.47 -1.29 -8.89
CA ALA A 466 -5.57 -0.50 -9.73
C ALA A 466 -5.35 -1.22 -11.05
N LEU A 467 -5.73 -0.58 -12.16
CA LEU A 467 -5.73 -1.19 -13.49
C LEU A 467 -4.34 -1.70 -13.87
N GLU A 468 -3.32 -0.91 -13.62
CA GLU A 468 -1.93 -1.21 -13.97
C GLU A 468 -1.41 -2.42 -13.20
N ARG A 469 -1.82 -2.60 -11.93
CA ARG A 469 -1.45 -3.79 -11.14
C ARG A 469 -2.26 -5.02 -11.53
N VAL A 470 -3.48 -4.87 -12.04
CA VAL A 470 -4.23 -5.99 -12.62
C VAL A 470 -3.58 -6.44 -13.93
N SER A 471 -3.20 -5.50 -14.81
CA SER A 471 -2.55 -5.82 -16.09
C SER A 471 -1.13 -6.39 -15.94
N VAL A 472 -0.32 -5.89 -15.00
CA VAL A 472 1.10 -6.29 -14.84
C VAL A 472 1.28 -7.40 -13.78
N GLY A 473 0.38 -7.48 -12.78
CA GLY A 473 0.53 -8.34 -11.60
C GLY A 473 -0.18 -9.70 -11.66
N GLY A 474 -0.50 -10.21 -12.85
CA GLY A 474 -1.14 -11.53 -13.01
C GLY A 474 -2.68 -11.52 -12.93
N GLY A 475 -3.34 -10.38 -13.16
CA GLY A 475 -4.79 -10.29 -13.26
C GLY A 475 -5.53 -10.09 -11.93
N LEU A 476 -6.80 -10.51 -11.90
CA LEU A 476 -7.61 -10.61 -10.69
C LEU A 476 -7.68 -12.08 -10.22
N PRO A 477 -7.87 -12.36 -8.92
CA PRO A 477 -8.07 -13.71 -8.39
C PRO A 477 -9.47 -14.25 -8.72
N MET A 478 -9.75 -14.43 -10.02
CA MET A 478 -11.08 -14.65 -10.56
C MET A 478 -11.72 -15.95 -10.09
N GLU A 479 -10.95 -17.03 -9.97
CA GLU A 479 -11.46 -18.33 -9.48
C GLU A 479 -12.01 -18.22 -8.05
N SER A 480 -11.37 -17.41 -7.19
CA SER A 480 -11.84 -17.15 -5.81
C SER A 480 -13.15 -16.34 -5.74
N LEU A 481 -13.40 -15.50 -6.76
CA LEU A 481 -14.65 -14.77 -6.92
C LEU A 481 -15.73 -15.66 -7.53
N PHE A 482 -15.36 -16.47 -8.53
CA PHE A 482 -16.22 -17.46 -9.17
C PHE A 482 -16.75 -18.48 -8.17
N TYR A 483 -15.88 -19.14 -7.40
CA TYR A 483 -16.27 -20.10 -6.36
C TYR A 483 -17.24 -19.48 -5.34
N ARG A 484 -17.02 -18.20 -4.98
CA ARG A 484 -17.88 -17.48 -4.03
C ARG A 484 -19.26 -17.15 -4.62
N ALA A 485 -19.33 -16.79 -5.89
CA ALA A 485 -20.60 -16.51 -6.58
C ALA A 485 -21.42 -17.78 -6.81
N VAL A 486 -20.79 -18.88 -7.24
CA VAL A 486 -21.49 -20.18 -7.41
C VAL A 486 -21.96 -20.73 -6.07
N LEU A 487 -21.16 -20.59 -5.00
CA LEU A 487 -21.60 -20.89 -3.63
C LEU A 487 -22.87 -20.09 -3.25
N HIS A 488 -23.01 -18.83 -3.66
CA HIS A 488 -24.21 -18.05 -3.35
C HIS A 488 -25.46 -18.58 -4.07
N VAL A 489 -25.32 -19.10 -5.29
CA VAL A 489 -26.40 -19.84 -5.96
C VAL A 489 -26.80 -21.08 -5.15
N ILE A 490 -25.82 -21.89 -4.72
CA ILE A 490 -26.08 -23.09 -3.88
C ILE A 490 -26.79 -22.73 -2.57
N LEU A 491 -26.40 -21.62 -1.92
CA LEU A 491 -27.01 -21.14 -0.68
C LEU A 491 -28.45 -20.63 -0.87
N GLN A 492 -28.75 -20.04 -2.03
CA GLN A 492 -30.09 -19.58 -2.40
C GLN A 492 -31.00 -20.76 -2.79
N ASP A 493 -30.48 -21.72 -3.56
CA ASP A 493 -31.25 -22.86 -4.08
C ASP A 493 -31.57 -23.92 -3.00
N HIS A 494 -30.67 -24.11 -2.02
CA HIS A 494 -30.75 -25.25 -1.08
C HIS A 494 -30.83 -24.91 0.40
N TYR A 495 -30.58 -23.67 0.83
CA TYR A 495 -30.41 -23.35 2.25
C TYR A 495 -31.27 -22.18 2.76
N ASP A 496 -32.07 -21.53 1.90
CA ASP A 496 -32.90 -20.34 2.22
C ASP A 496 -32.12 -19.17 2.85
N SER A 497 -30.78 -19.22 2.82
CA SER A 497 -29.91 -18.58 3.82
C SER A 497 -29.37 -17.21 3.39
N HIS A 498 -30.22 -16.37 2.81
CA HIS A 498 -29.81 -15.09 2.21
C HIS A 498 -29.16 -14.07 3.17
N LYS A 499 -29.24 -14.27 4.50
CA LYS A 499 -28.64 -13.37 5.50
C LYS A 499 -28.01 -14.12 6.69
N SER A 500 -27.00 -14.96 6.45
CA SER A 500 -26.09 -15.38 7.53
C SER A 500 -25.14 -14.23 7.90
N GLU A 501 -25.07 -13.87 9.18
CA GLU A 501 -24.09 -12.89 9.69
C GLU A 501 -22.63 -13.41 9.57
N LYS A 502 -22.48 -14.73 9.48
CA LYS A 502 -21.18 -15.42 9.48
C LYS A 502 -20.55 -15.31 8.10
N ARG A 503 -19.29 -14.86 8.05
CA ARG A 503 -18.58 -14.55 6.80
C ARG A 503 -17.62 -15.67 6.42
N VAL A 504 -17.83 -16.28 5.24
CA VAL A 504 -16.92 -17.29 4.66
C VAL A 504 -15.45 -16.83 4.70
N GLY A 505 -15.17 -15.56 4.39
CA GLY A 505 -13.81 -15.01 4.43
C GLY A 505 -12.85 -15.74 3.48
N ASN A 506 -11.58 -15.88 3.85
CA ASN A 506 -10.59 -16.63 3.07
C ASN A 506 -10.63 -18.15 3.39
N VAL A 507 -11.61 -18.84 2.80
CA VAL A 507 -11.63 -20.33 2.69
C VAL A 507 -10.86 -20.79 1.46
N TYR A 508 -10.78 -19.96 0.41
CA TYR A 508 -10.23 -20.32 -0.90
C TYR A 508 -8.79 -20.83 -0.82
N SER A 509 -7.88 -20.11 -0.16
CA SER A 509 -6.47 -20.51 -0.05
C SER A 509 -6.21 -21.72 0.87
N LYS A 510 -7.24 -22.52 1.15
CA LYS A 510 -7.19 -23.76 1.93
C LYS A 510 -8.01 -24.90 1.32
N ALA A 511 -8.64 -24.68 0.17
CA ALA A 511 -9.45 -25.68 -0.52
C ALA A 511 -8.64 -26.30 -1.66
N SER A 512 -8.78 -27.62 -1.87
CA SER A 512 -8.14 -28.33 -3.00
C SER A 512 -9.03 -28.42 -4.25
N SER A 513 -10.32 -28.10 -4.14
CA SER A 513 -11.29 -28.12 -5.24
C SER A 513 -12.50 -27.23 -4.93
N PHE A 514 -13.38 -27.00 -5.90
CA PHE A 514 -14.67 -26.34 -5.68
C PHE A 514 -15.53 -27.08 -4.64
N VAL A 515 -15.56 -28.41 -4.69
CA VAL A 515 -16.32 -29.23 -3.74
C VAL A 515 -15.80 -29.03 -2.31
N ASP A 516 -14.48 -29.10 -2.11
CA ASP A 516 -13.86 -28.88 -0.80
C ASP A 516 -14.06 -27.42 -0.32
N TYR A 517 -14.03 -26.45 -1.23
CA TYR A 517 -14.37 -25.06 -0.92
C TYR A 517 -15.80 -24.91 -0.38
N VAL A 518 -16.79 -25.50 -1.07
CA VAL A 518 -18.20 -25.43 -0.66
C VAL A 518 -18.41 -26.14 0.67
N ARG A 519 -17.89 -27.36 0.85
CA ARG A 519 -17.96 -28.10 2.12
C ARG A 519 -17.34 -27.30 3.27
N ARG A 520 -16.16 -26.70 3.09
CA ARG A 520 -15.52 -25.82 4.09
C ARG A 520 -16.32 -24.53 4.35
N ALA A 521 -16.95 -23.96 3.33
CA ALA A 521 -17.76 -22.75 3.47
C ALA A 521 -19.05 -23.03 4.25
N LEU A 522 -19.76 -24.12 3.94
CA LEU A 522 -20.98 -24.55 4.65
C LEU A 522 -20.70 -24.79 6.13
N ARG A 523 -19.66 -25.58 6.48
CA ARG A 523 -19.23 -25.77 7.88
C ARG A 523 -18.91 -24.47 8.60
N LYS A 524 -18.37 -23.46 7.90
CA LYS A 524 -18.06 -22.13 8.47
C LYS A 524 -19.26 -21.19 8.56
N LEU A 525 -20.30 -21.43 7.76
CA LEU A 525 -21.61 -20.80 7.88
C LEU A 525 -22.50 -21.48 8.93
N GLU A 526 -22.05 -22.61 9.50
CA GLU A 526 -22.79 -23.51 10.39
C GLU A 526 -24.08 -24.05 9.74
N LEU A 527 -24.00 -24.29 8.43
CA LEU A 527 -25.01 -24.98 7.65
C LEU A 527 -24.66 -26.47 7.55
N ASP A 528 -25.67 -27.32 7.44
CA ASP A 528 -25.50 -28.76 7.19
C ASP A 528 -24.73 -28.97 5.88
N ASP A 529 -23.44 -29.30 6.00
CA ASP A 529 -22.60 -29.55 4.85
C ASP A 529 -22.83 -30.92 4.23
N SER A 530 -23.60 -31.82 4.86
CA SER A 530 -23.90 -33.17 4.36
C SER A 530 -25.11 -33.24 3.41
N LYS A 531 -26.01 -32.23 3.46
CA LYS A 531 -27.26 -32.14 2.68
C LYS A 531 -27.14 -32.40 1.17
N LEU A 532 -25.99 -32.08 0.57
CA LEU A 532 -25.72 -32.23 -0.87
C LEU A 532 -24.66 -33.31 -1.13
N SER A 533 -24.74 -34.01 -2.26
CA SER A 533 -23.66 -34.90 -2.72
C SER A 533 -22.54 -34.10 -3.40
N ASP A 534 -21.33 -34.66 -3.44
CA ASP A 534 -20.20 -34.02 -4.16
C ASP A 534 -20.51 -33.85 -5.66
N SER A 535 -21.27 -34.77 -6.24
CA SER A 535 -21.76 -34.69 -7.64
C SER A 535 -22.74 -33.54 -7.87
N VAL A 536 -23.65 -33.26 -6.92
CA VAL A 536 -24.54 -32.10 -7.01
C VAL A 536 -23.74 -30.81 -6.87
N ILE A 537 -22.81 -30.74 -5.91
CA ILE A 537 -21.94 -29.56 -5.75
C ILE A 537 -21.11 -29.32 -7.02
N GLN A 538 -20.48 -30.35 -7.59
CA GLN A 538 -19.68 -30.20 -8.81
C GLN A 538 -20.51 -29.78 -10.03
N SER A 539 -21.76 -30.25 -10.16
CA SER A 539 -22.62 -29.85 -11.28
C SER A 539 -22.91 -28.33 -11.33
N TYR A 540 -22.92 -27.64 -10.18
CA TYR A 540 -23.01 -26.18 -10.13
C TYR A 540 -21.75 -25.50 -10.69
N HIS A 541 -20.55 -26.02 -10.40
CA HIS A 541 -19.33 -25.52 -11.00
C HIS A 541 -19.37 -25.67 -12.52
N ASP A 542 -19.71 -26.87 -13.00
CA ASP A 542 -19.67 -27.21 -14.43
C ASP A 542 -20.75 -26.48 -15.24
N LEU A 543 -21.89 -26.15 -14.63
CA LEU A 543 -22.92 -25.29 -15.20
C LEU A 543 -22.42 -23.85 -15.41
N TYR A 544 -21.76 -23.27 -14.40
CA TYR A 544 -21.41 -21.85 -14.39
C TYR A 544 -20.01 -21.51 -14.91
N ILE A 545 -19.08 -22.48 -15.05
CA ILE A 545 -17.70 -22.24 -15.51
C ILE A 545 -17.66 -21.64 -16.92
N SER A 546 -18.60 -22.04 -17.80
CA SER A 546 -18.80 -21.47 -19.14
C SER A 546 -19.02 -19.96 -19.13
N ARG A 547 -19.65 -19.43 -18.07
CA ARG A 547 -19.96 -18.01 -17.87
C ARG A 547 -18.86 -17.24 -17.13
N MET A 548 -17.73 -17.89 -16.80
CA MET A 548 -16.63 -17.22 -16.09
C MET A 548 -16.09 -16.00 -16.86
N ASN A 549 -16.04 -16.06 -18.20
CA ASN A 549 -15.60 -14.94 -19.05
C ASN A 549 -16.44 -13.67 -18.88
N GLU A 550 -17.76 -13.80 -18.69
CA GLU A 550 -18.64 -12.67 -18.34
C GLU A 550 -18.19 -12.02 -17.03
N MET A 551 -17.83 -12.83 -16.03
CA MET A 551 -17.37 -12.34 -14.74
C MET A 551 -16.00 -11.67 -14.84
N VAL A 552 -15.06 -12.19 -15.64
CA VAL A 552 -13.77 -11.53 -15.89
C VAL A 552 -14.01 -10.16 -16.54
N ALA A 553 -14.76 -10.12 -17.64
CA ALA A 553 -15.10 -8.91 -18.37
C ALA A 553 -15.77 -7.86 -17.46
N PHE A 554 -16.76 -8.27 -16.65
CA PHE A 554 -17.47 -7.37 -15.75
C PHE A 554 -16.56 -6.78 -14.66
N ASN A 555 -15.65 -7.57 -14.09
CA ASN A 555 -14.70 -7.05 -13.10
C ASN A 555 -13.61 -6.18 -13.75
N MET A 556 -13.22 -6.41 -15.02
CA MET A 556 -12.37 -5.46 -15.76
C MET A 556 -13.03 -4.08 -15.90
N LEU A 557 -14.32 -4.02 -16.25
CA LEU A 557 -15.07 -2.75 -16.30
C LEU A 557 -15.09 -2.04 -14.93
N LYS A 558 -15.27 -2.79 -13.83
CA LYS A 558 -15.19 -2.23 -12.47
C LYS A 558 -13.80 -1.69 -12.11
N VAL A 559 -12.73 -2.32 -12.60
CA VAL A 559 -11.35 -1.83 -12.46
C VAL A 559 -11.15 -0.56 -13.30
N THR A 560 -11.70 -0.47 -14.51
CA THR A 560 -11.64 0.77 -15.33
C THR A 560 -12.35 1.94 -14.67
N LEU A 561 -13.46 1.71 -13.95
CA LEU A 561 -14.18 2.77 -13.22
C LEU A 561 -13.47 3.23 -11.93
N ALA A 562 -12.51 2.44 -11.40
CA ALA A 562 -11.85 2.71 -10.13
C ALA A 562 -11.18 4.11 -10.03
N PRO A 563 -10.45 4.62 -11.05
CA PRO A 563 -9.82 5.94 -10.99
C PRO A 563 -10.81 7.11 -11.00
N CYS A 564 -12.00 6.94 -11.59
CA CYS A 564 -13.07 7.95 -11.55
C CYS A 564 -13.68 8.07 -10.14
N ILE A 565 -13.88 6.92 -9.48
CA ILE A 565 -14.43 6.86 -8.11
C ILE A 565 -13.41 7.38 -7.09
N GLU A 566 -12.13 6.99 -7.22
CA GLU A 566 -11.05 7.61 -6.45
C GLU A 566 -10.94 9.11 -6.74
N GLY A 567 -11.13 9.51 -8.00
CA GLY A 567 -11.15 10.90 -8.43
C GLY A 567 -12.21 11.74 -7.73
N LEU A 568 -13.48 11.33 -7.74
CA LEU A 568 -14.56 12.07 -7.07
C LEU A 568 -14.27 12.32 -5.58
N ILE A 569 -13.78 11.30 -4.87
CA ILE A 569 -13.48 11.40 -3.42
C ILE A 569 -12.22 12.26 -3.16
N LEU A 570 -11.30 12.39 -4.12
CA LEU A 570 -10.14 13.29 -4.02
C LEU A 570 -10.47 14.74 -4.43
N LEU A 571 -11.33 14.93 -5.43
CA LEU A 571 -11.86 16.24 -5.83
C LEU A 571 -12.69 16.85 -4.69
N ASP A 572 -13.53 16.07 -4.02
CA ASP A 572 -14.28 16.43 -2.81
C ASP A 572 -13.37 17.01 -1.70
N ARG A 573 -12.29 16.28 -1.38
CA ARG A 573 -11.29 16.69 -0.37
C ARG A 573 -10.57 17.98 -0.76
N LEU A 574 -10.31 18.18 -2.05
CA LEU A 574 -9.71 19.42 -2.56
C LEU A 574 -10.71 20.59 -2.53
N CYS A 575 -11.98 20.34 -2.86
CA CYS A 575 -13.06 21.34 -2.78
C CYS A 575 -13.26 21.79 -1.34
N TYR A 576 -13.35 20.85 -0.40
CA TYR A 576 -13.39 21.11 1.03
C TYR A 576 -12.24 22.03 1.49
N LEU A 577 -11.01 21.85 0.98
CA LEU A 577 -9.90 22.75 1.31
C LEU A 577 -9.97 24.13 0.62
N LYS A 578 -10.61 24.24 -0.56
CA LYS A 578 -10.84 25.53 -1.24
C LYS A 578 -12.00 26.33 -0.65
N GLU A 579 -12.91 25.66 0.06
CA GLU A 579 -13.98 26.27 0.85
C GLU A 579 -13.47 26.94 2.16
N GLN A 580 -12.18 26.82 2.51
CA GLN A 580 -11.64 27.35 3.77
C GLN A 580 -10.85 28.65 3.58
N GLU A 581 -11.34 29.75 4.15
CA GLU A 581 -10.70 31.08 4.11
C GLU A 581 -9.25 31.08 4.64
N ASN A 582 -8.91 30.20 5.59
CA ASN A 582 -7.57 30.13 6.18
C ASN A 582 -6.55 29.35 5.34
N VAL A 583 -6.94 28.75 4.22
CA VAL A 583 -6.08 27.95 3.32
C VAL A 583 -5.67 28.77 2.09
N SER A 584 -4.43 29.27 2.08
CA SER A 584 -3.91 30.07 0.97
C SER A 584 -3.49 29.25 -0.25
N TYR A 585 -3.25 27.96 -0.07
CA TYR A 585 -2.95 27.03 -1.16
C TYR A 585 -3.48 25.64 -0.84
N SER A 586 -4.13 25.01 -1.82
CA SER A 586 -4.57 23.62 -1.77
C SER A 586 -4.48 22.99 -3.15
N ALA A 587 -3.94 21.78 -3.25
CA ALA A 587 -3.76 21.06 -4.50
C ALA A 587 -3.86 19.54 -4.33
N LEU A 588 -4.25 18.88 -5.42
CA LEU A 588 -4.16 17.43 -5.58
C LEU A 588 -2.86 17.13 -6.34
N VAL A 589 -1.96 16.34 -5.73
CA VAL A 589 -0.59 16.15 -6.21
C VAL A 589 -0.34 14.69 -6.53
N GLN A 590 0.15 14.40 -7.74
CA GLN A 590 0.67 13.08 -8.07
C GLN A 590 2.08 12.93 -7.45
N LEU A 591 2.13 12.24 -6.32
CA LEU A 591 3.32 12.08 -5.47
C LEU A 591 4.13 10.83 -5.81
N PHE A 592 3.48 9.75 -6.26
CA PHE A 592 4.12 8.47 -6.56
C PHE A 592 3.90 8.00 -8.02
N ASN A 593 4.72 7.05 -8.47
CA ASN A 593 4.48 6.29 -9.69
C ASN A 593 3.33 5.29 -9.45
N PRO A 594 2.22 5.31 -10.22
CA PRO A 594 1.05 4.46 -9.99
C PRO A 594 1.34 2.96 -10.10
N LEU A 595 2.35 2.56 -10.89
CA LEU A 595 2.79 1.16 -10.99
C LEU A 595 3.31 0.66 -9.62
N LEU A 596 4.22 1.45 -9.03
CA LEU A 596 4.89 1.13 -7.76
C LEU A 596 3.95 1.33 -6.57
N SER A 597 3.17 2.41 -6.55
CA SER A 597 2.07 2.60 -5.60
C SER A 597 0.86 3.27 -6.26
N PRO A 598 -0.24 2.52 -6.49
CA PRO A 598 -1.46 3.06 -7.10
C PRO A 598 -2.11 4.18 -6.30
N ARG A 599 -1.94 4.19 -4.97
CA ARG A 599 -2.32 5.31 -4.11
C ARG A 599 -1.27 6.40 -4.18
N CYS A 600 -1.18 6.97 -5.38
CA CYS A 600 -0.17 7.93 -5.81
C CYS A 600 -0.55 9.39 -5.57
N TYR A 601 -1.81 9.69 -5.25
CA TYR A 601 -2.29 11.06 -5.07
C TYR A 601 -2.28 11.50 -3.61
N ALA A 602 -1.76 12.71 -3.37
CA ALA A 602 -1.78 13.39 -2.07
C ALA A 602 -2.64 14.66 -2.14
N ILE A 603 -3.43 14.90 -1.10
CA ILE A 603 -4.03 16.22 -0.84
C ILE A 603 -2.99 17.05 -0.08
N VAL A 604 -2.55 18.15 -0.68
CA VAL A 604 -1.64 19.13 -0.05
C VAL A 604 -2.41 20.41 0.26
N GLY A 605 -2.21 20.96 1.46
CA GLY A 605 -2.79 22.22 1.89
C GLY A 605 -1.80 23.05 2.71
N ILE A 606 -1.85 24.38 2.57
CA ILE A 606 -0.99 25.34 3.29
C ILE A 606 -1.86 26.50 3.76
N LYS A 607 -1.71 26.90 5.03
CA LYS A 607 -2.41 28.06 5.58
C LYS A 607 -1.72 29.37 5.21
N GLY A 608 -2.52 30.41 5.00
CA GLY A 608 -1.99 31.76 4.81
C GLY A 608 -1.21 32.24 6.04
N PRO A 609 -0.26 33.19 5.89
CA PRO A 609 0.16 34.00 7.02
C PRO A 609 -1.11 34.61 7.63
N GLY A 610 -1.33 34.40 8.93
CA GLY A 610 -2.62 34.69 9.53
C GLY A 610 -2.97 36.17 9.47
N VAL A 611 -4.22 36.46 9.12
CA VAL A 611 -4.87 37.66 9.67
C VAL A 611 -5.05 37.39 11.16
N LEU A 612 -4.46 38.27 11.99
CA LEU A 612 -4.52 38.21 13.46
C LEU A 612 -5.83 38.82 13.97
#